data_AF-A0A6V7LQY1-F1
#
_entry.id   AF-A0A6V7LQY1-F1
#
_cell.length_a   1.000
_cell.length_b   1.000
_cell.length_c   1.000
_cell.angle_alpha   90.00
_cell.angle_beta   90.00
_cell.angle_gamma   90.00
#
_symmetry.space_group_name_H-M   'P 1'
#
loop_
_entity.id
_entity.type
_entity.pdbx_description
1 polymer ?
#
loop_
_entity_poly.entity_id
_entity_poly.type
_entity_poly.pdbx_seq_one_letter_code
_entity_poly.pdbx_strand_id
1 'polypeptide(L)'
;LIDPGVKAYQPVKGRPNVIMFVGLQGSGKTTTCTKLAYHYLKKNWKACLVCADTFRAGAYDQIKQNATKARIPFYGSYTESDPVVIAQDGVDTFKKEGYEIIIVDTSGRHKQEESLFEEMLQVSNAVQPDNIIFVMDATIGQACEAQARAFKERVNVGSIIITKLDGHAKGGGALSAVAATQSPCIFIGTGEHIEDLEPFKTKPFISKLLGMGDLEGLIDKVNELNLDDNEELLEKIKHGKFTLRDMYEQFQNIMKMGPFSQILQMIPGFSQDFMSK
;
A
#
# COMPACT_ATOMS: atom_id res chain seq x y z
N LEU A 1 -21.25 3.32 -1.75
CA LEU A 1 -20.87 1.88 -1.59
C LEU A 1 -19.39 1.73 -1.33
N ILE A 2 -18.48 2.29 -2.15
CA ILE A 2 -17.04 2.25 -1.87
C ILE A 2 -16.51 3.40 -0.99
N ASP A 3 -17.29 4.47 -0.87
CA ASP A 3 -17.07 5.52 0.13
C ASP A 3 -18.06 5.27 1.28
N PRO A 4 -17.58 4.96 2.50
CA PRO A 4 -18.43 4.75 3.67
C PRO A 4 -18.86 6.08 4.32
N GLY A 5 -18.40 7.25 3.83
CA GLY A 5 -18.67 8.55 4.44
C GLY A 5 -17.91 8.78 5.75
N VAL A 6 -16.99 7.86 6.11
CA VAL A 6 -16.11 7.95 7.27
C VAL A 6 -14.75 8.47 6.82
N LYS A 7 -14.24 9.50 7.50
CA LYS A 7 -12.90 10.03 7.21
C LYS A 7 -11.85 8.98 7.57
N ALA A 8 -10.91 8.77 6.65
CA ALA A 8 -9.74 7.95 6.90
C ALA A 8 -8.92 8.49 8.08
N TYR A 9 -8.31 7.58 8.84
CA TYR A 9 -7.37 7.95 9.89
C TYR A 9 -6.24 8.82 9.31
N GLN A 10 -5.96 9.94 9.96
CA GLN A 10 -4.87 10.84 9.59
C GLN A 10 -3.80 10.80 10.68
N PRO A 11 -2.58 10.33 10.36
CA PRO A 11 -1.47 10.38 11.31
C PRO A 11 -1.18 11.83 11.73
N VAL A 12 -0.78 12.00 12.99
CA VAL A 12 -0.47 13.31 13.57
C VAL A 12 1.03 13.42 13.79
N LYS A 13 1.63 14.51 13.30
CA LYS A 13 3.06 14.81 13.48
C LYS A 13 3.41 15.06 14.94
N GLY A 14 4.64 14.71 15.34
CA GLY A 14 5.15 14.95 16.68
C GLY A 14 4.63 14.01 17.76
N ARG A 15 3.82 13.00 17.42
CA ARG A 15 3.45 11.89 18.30
C ARG A 15 3.61 10.54 17.61
N PRO A 16 3.80 9.44 18.36
CA PRO A 16 3.75 8.10 17.79
C PRO A 16 2.34 7.78 17.26
N ASN A 17 2.27 7.25 16.05
CA ASN A 17 1.08 6.72 15.41
C ASN A 17 1.33 5.22 15.19
N VAL A 18 0.65 4.37 15.96
CA VAL A 18 0.81 2.92 15.88
C VAL A 18 -0.22 2.38 14.88
N ILE A 19 0.26 1.71 13.84
CA ILE A 19 -0.56 1.18 12.75
C ILE A 19 -0.38 -0.32 12.68
N MET A 20 -1.44 -1.08 12.94
CA MET A 20 -1.41 -2.54 12.92
C MET A 20 -1.99 -3.07 11.61
N PHE A 21 -1.29 -3.98 10.96
CA PHE A 21 -1.71 -4.59 9.70
C PHE A 21 -2.30 -5.97 9.94
N VAL A 22 -3.51 -6.19 9.45
CA VAL A 22 -4.24 -7.46 9.56
C VAL A 22 -4.76 -7.90 8.19
N GLY A 23 -5.06 -9.18 8.04
CA GLY A 23 -5.60 -9.72 6.80
C GLY A 23 -5.12 -11.13 6.50
N LEU A 24 -5.64 -11.68 5.40
CA LEU A 24 -5.43 -13.09 5.06
C LEU A 24 -3.97 -13.41 4.74
N GLN A 25 -3.62 -14.68 4.86
CA GLN A 25 -2.36 -15.17 4.32
C GLN A 25 -2.28 -14.88 2.82
N GLY A 26 -1.12 -14.40 2.36
CA GLY A 26 -0.91 -14.08 0.95
C GLY A 26 -1.57 -12.80 0.44
N SER A 27 -2.24 -12.01 1.30
CA SER A 27 -2.86 -10.73 0.89
C SER A 27 -1.85 -9.59 0.64
N GLY A 28 -0.57 -9.82 0.90
CA GLY A 28 0.49 -8.82 0.68
C GLY A 28 0.78 -7.89 1.87
N LYS A 29 0.38 -8.25 3.11
CA LYS A 29 0.63 -7.46 4.33
C LYS A 29 2.09 -7.00 4.46
N THR A 30 3.04 -7.92 4.57
CA THR A 30 4.46 -7.63 4.76
C THR A 30 5.02 -6.67 3.70
N THR A 31 4.71 -6.91 2.42
CA THR A 31 5.11 -6.02 1.33
C THR A 31 4.47 -4.64 1.48
N THR A 32 3.18 -4.58 1.81
CA THR A 32 2.43 -3.33 1.99
C THR A 32 2.92 -2.54 3.20
N CYS A 33 3.31 -3.20 4.30
CA CYS A 33 3.93 -2.57 5.46
C CYS A 33 5.19 -1.79 5.05
N THR A 34 6.09 -2.43 4.29
CA THR A 34 7.30 -1.76 3.80
C THR A 34 6.97 -0.58 2.86
N LYS A 35 6.04 -0.78 1.91
CA LYS A 35 5.61 0.29 1.00
C LYS A 35 5.01 1.48 1.75
N LEU A 36 4.18 1.24 2.76
CA LEU A 36 3.56 2.30 3.54
C LEU A 36 4.60 3.05 4.39
N ALA A 37 5.55 2.33 5.03
CA ALA A 37 6.65 2.97 5.74
C ALA A 37 7.50 3.84 4.79
N TYR A 38 7.80 3.35 3.59
CA TYR A 38 8.54 4.08 2.57
C TYR A 38 7.80 5.34 2.08
N HIS A 39 6.49 5.23 1.85
CA HIS A 39 5.63 6.36 1.51
C HIS A 39 5.68 7.47 2.58
N TYR A 40 5.62 7.11 3.86
CA TYR A 40 5.73 8.08 4.94
C TYR A 40 7.15 8.65 5.09
N LEU A 41 8.20 7.86 4.86
CA LEU A 41 9.58 8.36 4.81
C LEU A 41 9.77 9.42 3.72
N LYS A 42 9.25 9.19 2.50
CA LYS A 42 9.24 10.20 1.42
C LYS A 42 8.54 11.50 1.82
N LYS A 43 7.60 11.43 2.75
CA LYS A 43 6.89 12.59 3.34
C LYS A 43 7.55 13.14 4.60
N ASN A 44 8.84 12.84 4.83
CA ASN A 44 9.63 13.30 5.97
C ASN A 44 9.07 12.86 7.34
N TRP A 45 8.44 11.69 7.42
CA TRP A 45 8.09 11.05 8.70
C TRP A 45 9.18 10.09 9.15
N LYS A 46 9.39 10.02 10.47
CA LYS A 46 10.17 8.93 11.07
C LYS A 46 9.32 7.66 11.11
N ALA A 47 9.45 6.81 10.10
CA ALA A 47 8.72 5.55 10.02
C ALA A 47 9.62 4.34 10.33
N CYS A 48 9.03 3.31 10.94
CA CYS A 48 9.68 2.05 11.28
C CYS A 48 8.73 0.86 11.12
N LEU A 49 9.30 -0.34 11.14
CA LEU A 49 8.59 -1.61 10.99
C LEU A 49 8.79 -2.50 12.22
N VAL A 50 7.74 -3.17 12.66
CA VAL A 50 7.79 -4.20 13.71
C VAL A 50 7.24 -5.49 13.12
N CYS A 51 8.06 -6.53 13.07
CA CYS A 51 7.69 -7.85 12.55
C CYS A 51 7.14 -8.72 13.69
N ALA A 52 5.81 -8.80 13.81
CA ALA A 52 5.11 -9.67 14.76
C ALA A 52 4.52 -10.92 14.06
N ASP A 53 5.02 -11.29 12.88
CA ASP A 53 4.72 -12.57 12.21
C ASP A 53 5.75 -13.62 12.65
N THR A 54 5.44 -14.34 13.75
CA THR A 54 6.29 -15.41 14.29
C THR A 54 5.97 -16.79 13.70
N PHE A 55 4.86 -16.91 12.97
CA PHE A 55 4.37 -18.19 12.47
C PHE A 55 4.99 -18.57 11.12
N ARG A 56 5.13 -17.61 10.21
CA ARG A 56 5.65 -17.89 8.87
C ARG A 56 7.18 -17.93 8.87
N ALA A 57 7.74 -19.06 8.43
CA ALA A 57 9.18 -19.20 8.23
C ALA A 57 9.72 -18.10 7.28
N GLY A 58 10.77 -17.40 7.71
CA GLY A 58 11.41 -16.33 6.94
C GLY A 58 10.61 -15.02 6.88
N ALA A 59 9.53 -14.85 7.64
CA ALA A 59 8.80 -13.57 7.69
C ALA A 59 9.69 -12.41 8.15
N TYR A 60 10.46 -12.63 9.22
CA TYR A 60 11.41 -11.65 9.71
C TYR A 60 12.51 -11.35 8.69
N ASP A 61 13.06 -12.36 8.01
CA ASP A 61 14.05 -12.16 6.95
C ASP A 61 13.46 -11.38 5.76
N GLN A 62 12.19 -11.61 5.41
CA GLN A 62 11.50 -10.83 4.38
C GLN A 62 11.41 -9.34 4.76
N ILE A 63 10.96 -9.02 5.98
CA ILE A 63 10.95 -7.63 6.46
C ILE A 63 12.36 -7.06 6.48
N LYS A 64 13.32 -7.77 7.04
CA LYS A 64 14.72 -7.35 7.13
C LYS A 64 15.30 -6.99 5.76
N GLN A 65 15.08 -7.83 4.74
CA GLN A 65 15.56 -7.55 3.38
C GLN A 65 14.87 -6.32 2.78
N ASN A 66 13.54 -6.22 2.89
CA ASN A 66 12.77 -5.12 2.33
C ASN A 66 13.10 -3.78 3.02
N ALA A 67 13.13 -3.78 4.35
CA ALA A 67 13.45 -2.62 5.18
C ALA A 67 14.89 -2.14 4.96
N THR A 68 15.85 -3.06 4.84
CA THR A 68 17.26 -2.70 4.55
C THR A 68 17.40 -2.01 3.19
N LYS A 69 16.78 -2.55 2.13
CA LYS A 69 16.78 -1.94 0.80
C LYS A 69 16.21 -0.53 0.81
N ALA A 70 15.20 -0.31 1.64
CA ALA A 70 14.46 0.93 1.76
C ALA A 70 14.99 1.88 2.86
N ARG A 71 16.05 1.47 3.57
CA ARG A 71 16.64 2.20 4.72
C ARG A 71 15.63 2.52 5.82
N ILE A 72 14.72 1.58 6.08
CA ILE A 72 13.68 1.68 7.10
C ILE A 72 14.17 0.92 8.34
N PRO A 73 14.19 1.55 9.51
CA PRO A 73 14.44 0.87 10.78
C PRO A 73 13.38 -0.21 11.04
N PHE A 74 13.81 -1.38 11.50
CA PHE A 74 12.92 -2.51 11.74
C PHE A 74 13.26 -3.22 13.05
N TYR A 75 12.25 -3.82 13.66
CA TYR A 75 12.34 -4.64 14.86
C TYR A 75 11.71 -6.01 14.61
N GLY A 76 12.27 -7.03 15.23
CA GLY A 76 11.76 -8.40 15.21
C GLY A 76 12.74 -9.33 15.91
N SER A 77 12.36 -10.59 16.08
CA SER A 77 13.16 -11.57 16.81
C SER A 77 13.26 -12.88 16.04
N TYR A 78 14.43 -13.53 16.13
CA TYR A 78 14.62 -14.91 15.68
C TYR A 78 14.32 -15.94 16.77
N THR A 79 14.33 -15.51 18.04
CA THR A 79 14.27 -16.40 19.20
C THR A 79 12.98 -16.26 19.99
N GLU A 80 12.38 -15.07 20.00
CA GLU A 80 11.08 -14.86 20.61
C GLU A 80 10.00 -15.40 19.67
N SER A 81 9.08 -16.17 20.24
CA SER A 81 7.98 -16.81 19.53
C SER A 81 6.63 -16.15 19.80
N ASP A 82 6.52 -15.39 20.89
CA ASP A 82 5.31 -14.67 21.25
C ASP A 82 5.21 -13.34 20.47
N PRO A 83 4.23 -13.21 19.55
CA PRO A 83 4.07 -11.99 18.78
C PRO A 83 3.63 -10.79 19.62
N VAL A 84 2.98 -11.01 20.78
CA VAL A 84 2.56 -9.94 21.70
C VAL A 84 3.79 -9.27 22.30
N VAL A 85 4.76 -10.06 22.77
CA VAL A 85 6.02 -9.57 23.33
C VAL A 85 6.80 -8.79 22.28
N ILE A 86 6.97 -9.36 21.07
CA ILE A 86 7.71 -8.70 19.99
C ILE A 86 7.04 -7.38 19.56
N ALA A 87 5.71 -7.38 19.44
CA ALA A 87 4.97 -6.19 19.06
C ALA A 87 5.10 -5.09 20.12
N GLN A 88 4.94 -5.44 21.40
CA GLN A 88 5.06 -4.50 22.52
C GLN A 88 6.46 -3.91 22.60
N ASP A 89 7.49 -4.75 22.63
CA ASP A 89 8.89 -4.31 22.76
C ASP A 89 9.34 -3.46 21.58
N GLY A 90 8.95 -3.85 20.36
CA GLY A 90 9.25 -3.09 19.15
C GLY A 90 8.58 -1.72 19.16
N VAL A 91 7.29 -1.65 19.51
CA VAL A 91 6.55 -0.38 19.61
C VAL A 91 7.15 0.50 20.69
N ASP A 92 7.46 -0.03 21.87
CA ASP A 92 8.03 0.74 22.98
C ASP A 92 9.44 1.26 22.67
N THR A 93 10.26 0.46 21.99
CA THR A 93 11.59 0.87 21.53
C THR A 93 11.47 2.06 20.58
N PHE A 94 10.64 1.96 19.56
CA PHE A 94 10.49 3.04 18.58
C PHE A 94 9.77 4.28 19.13
N LYS A 95 8.85 4.12 20.09
CA LYS A 95 8.28 5.25 20.85
C LYS A 95 9.37 6.01 21.61
N LYS A 96 10.27 5.31 22.30
CA LYS A 96 11.40 5.91 23.05
C LYS A 96 12.40 6.62 22.14
N GLU A 97 12.63 6.09 20.94
CA GLU A 97 13.52 6.69 19.93
C GLU A 97 12.86 7.86 19.14
N GLY A 98 11.59 8.15 19.42
CA GLY A 98 10.86 9.27 18.83
C GLY A 98 10.44 9.05 17.38
N TYR A 99 10.09 7.80 17.01
CA TYR A 99 9.45 7.51 15.73
C TYR A 99 7.98 7.92 15.75
N GLU A 100 7.51 8.40 14.60
CA GLU A 100 6.17 8.94 14.45
C GLU A 100 5.21 7.94 13.79
N ILE A 101 5.71 7.07 12.91
CA ILE A 101 4.90 6.06 12.21
C ILE A 101 5.46 4.68 12.55
N ILE A 102 4.75 3.93 13.38
CA ILE A 102 5.18 2.60 13.83
C ILE A 102 4.23 1.57 13.20
N ILE A 103 4.73 0.80 12.23
CA ILE A 103 3.92 -0.17 11.50
C ILE A 103 4.19 -1.57 12.02
N VAL A 104 3.14 -2.23 12.53
CA VAL A 104 3.19 -3.60 13.06
C VAL A 104 2.65 -4.56 12.00
N ASP A 105 3.52 -5.41 11.45
CA ASP A 105 3.15 -6.50 10.53
C ASP A 105 2.81 -7.76 11.33
N THR A 106 1.57 -8.24 11.24
CA THR A 106 1.15 -9.48 11.89
C THR A 106 1.13 -10.66 10.92
N SER A 107 1.11 -11.87 11.47
CA SER A 107 0.85 -13.09 10.73
C SER A 107 -0.45 -13.01 9.90
N GLY A 108 -0.47 -13.72 8.77
CA GLY A 108 -1.67 -13.87 7.94
C GLY A 108 -2.59 -14.95 8.46
N ARG A 109 -3.90 -14.68 8.45
CA ARG A 109 -4.88 -15.52 9.15
C ARG A 109 -5.83 -16.20 8.17
N HIS A 110 -6.12 -17.48 8.37
CA HIS A 110 -7.19 -18.19 7.66
C HIS A 110 -8.46 -18.21 8.52
N LYS A 111 -9.62 -18.28 7.88
CA LYS A 111 -10.96 -18.10 8.48
C LYS A 111 -11.36 -19.13 9.55
N GLN A 112 -10.55 -20.16 9.74
CA GLN A 112 -10.90 -21.39 10.47
C GLN A 112 -10.18 -21.54 11.82
N GLU A 113 -9.38 -20.55 12.24
CA GLU A 113 -8.58 -20.65 13.47
C GLU A 113 -8.97 -19.54 14.47
N GLU A 114 -9.89 -19.86 15.39
CA GLU A 114 -10.26 -18.97 16.51
C GLU A 114 -9.07 -18.62 17.41
N SER A 115 -8.16 -19.56 17.62
CA SER A 115 -6.93 -19.37 18.39
C SER A 115 -6.06 -18.26 17.84
N LEU A 116 -5.94 -18.19 16.51
CA LEU A 116 -5.24 -17.09 15.86
C LEU A 116 -5.97 -15.78 16.16
N PHE A 117 -7.28 -15.65 15.89
CA PHE A 117 -7.99 -14.38 16.14
C PHE A 117 -7.80 -13.84 17.56
N GLU A 118 -7.71 -14.71 18.55
CA GLU A 118 -7.42 -14.33 19.94
C GLU A 118 -6.02 -13.71 20.09
N GLU A 119 -5.00 -14.30 19.49
CA GLU A 119 -3.64 -13.74 19.45
C GLU A 119 -3.63 -12.35 18.77
N MET A 120 -4.43 -12.13 17.71
CA MET A 120 -4.56 -10.80 17.09
C MET A 120 -5.06 -9.77 18.10
N LEU A 121 -6.08 -10.15 18.85
CA LEU A 121 -6.72 -9.29 19.83
C LEU A 121 -5.75 -8.99 20.97
N GLN A 122 -4.96 -9.97 21.40
CA GLN A 122 -3.90 -9.78 22.39
C GLN A 122 -2.83 -8.80 21.89
N VAL A 123 -2.35 -8.96 20.66
CA VAL A 123 -1.39 -8.01 20.05
C VAL A 123 -2.00 -6.61 19.98
N SER A 124 -3.25 -6.48 19.50
CA SER A 124 -3.95 -5.20 19.42
C SER A 124 -4.13 -4.54 20.79
N ASN A 125 -4.43 -5.33 21.83
CA ASN A 125 -4.63 -4.81 23.19
C ASN A 125 -3.32 -4.37 23.82
N ALA A 126 -2.21 -5.06 23.54
CA ALA A 126 -0.88 -4.68 24.01
C ALA A 126 -0.43 -3.36 23.37
N VAL A 127 -0.41 -3.30 22.03
CA VAL A 127 0.17 -2.14 21.33
C VAL A 127 -0.75 -0.92 21.22
N GLN A 128 -2.07 -1.11 21.44
CA GLN A 128 -3.11 -0.10 21.35
C GLN A 128 -3.01 0.73 20.05
N PRO A 129 -3.24 0.13 18.87
CA PRO A 129 -3.02 0.80 17.60
C PRO A 129 -4.01 1.96 17.38
N ASP A 130 -3.51 3.11 16.91
CA ASP A 130 -4.36 4.23 16.49
C ASP A 130 -5.18 3.88 15.24
N ASN A 131 -4.64 3.01 14.38
CA ASN A 131 -5.34 2.52 13.20
C ASN A 131 -5.03 1.04 12.93
N ILE A 132 -6.07 0.27 12.62
CA ILE A 132 -5.94 -1.12 12.15
C ILE A 132 -6.28 -1.16 10.67
N ILE A 133 -5.32 -1.57 9.86
CA ILE A 133 -5.45 -1.66 8.40
C ILE A 133 -5.73 -3.11 8.01
N PHE A 134 -6.89 -3.35 7.41
CA PHE A 134 -7.19 -4.62 6.76
C PHE A 134 -6.65 -4.63 5.33
N VAL A 135 -5.67 -5.49 5.08
CA VAL A 135 -5.07 -5.68 3.75
C VAL A 135 -5.75 -6.84 3.04
N MET A 136 -6.32 -6.53 1.87
CA MET A 136 -7.02 -7.51 1.04
C MET A 136 -6.43 -7.59 -0.37
N ASP A 137 -6.49 -8.79 -0.94
CA ASP A 137 -6.11 -9.07 -2.31
C ASP A 137 -7.28 -8.73 -3.25
N ALA A 138 -7.02 -8.03 -4.36
CA ALA A 138 -8.04 -7.72 -5.38
C ALA A 138 -8.69 -8.96 -6.01
N THR A 139 -8.04 -10.13 -5.97
CA THR A 139 -8.51 -11.40 -6.57
C THR A 139 -9.51 -12.18 -5.71
N ILE A 140 -9.66 -11.83 -4.42
CA ILE A 140 -10.42 -12.63 -3.43
C ILE A 140 -11.91 -12.81 -3.76
N GLY A 141 -12.48 -11.97 -4.63
CA GLY A 141 -13.86 -12.07 -5.10
C GLY A 141 -14.91 -11.99 -3.99
N GLN A 142 -15.96 -12.82 -4.09
CA GLN A 142 -17.13 -12.80 -3.18
C GLN A 142 -16.78 -13.22 -1.74
N ALA A 143 -15.73 -14.01 -1.54
CA ALA A 143 -15.32 -14.45 -0.20
C ALA A 143 -14.86 -13.27 0.68
N CYS A 144 -14.57 -12.10 0.09
CA CYS A 144 -14.13 -10.90 0.79
C CYS A 144 -15.08 -10.47 1.90
N GLU A 145 -16.39 -10.47 1.65
CA GLU A 145 -17.37 -9.89 2.58
C GLU A 145 -17.32 -10.57 3.94
N ALA A 146 -17.43 -11.90 3.96
CA ALA A 146 -17.40 -12.67 5.18
C ALA A 146 -16.02 -12.64 5.88
N GLN A 147 -14.93 -12.40 5.14
CA GLN A 147 -13.60 -12.22 5.74
C GLN A 147 -13.52 -10.86 6.44
N ALA A 148 -13.82 -9.79 5.70
CA ALA A 148 -13.76 -8.43 6.20
C ALA A 148 -14.68 -8.24 7.42
N ARG A 149 -15.86 -8.86 7.41
CA ARG A 149 -16.79 -8.91 8.55
C ARG A 149 -16.18 -9.59 9.77
N ALA A 150 -15.60 -10.78 9.61
CA ALA A 150 -14.97 -11.52 10.71
C ALA A 150 -13.82 -10.73 11.36
N PHE A 151 -13.01 -10.02 10.56
CA PHE A 151 -11.99 -9.11 11.10
C PHE A 151 -12.61 -7.94 11.84
N LYS A 152 -13.64 -7.29 11.28
CA LYS A 152 -14.30 -6.14 11.91
C LYS A 152 -14.98 -6.47 13.24
N GLU A 153 -15.54 -7.67 13.36
CA GLU A 153 -16.19 -8.15 14.59
C GLU A 153 -15.18 -8.43 15.72
N ARG A 154 -13.94 -8.77 15.37
CA ARG A 154 -12.88 -9.13 16.33
C ARG A 154 -11.95 -7.97 16.67
N VAL A 155 -11.63 -7.13 15.68
CA VAL A 155 -10.75 -5.95 15.83
C VAL A 155 -11.35 -4.74 15.14
N ASN A 156 -11.09 -3.56 15.68
CA ASN A 156 -11.63 -2.32 15.12
C ASN A 156 -10.86 -1.88 13.87
N VAL A 157 -11.12 -2.55 12.74
CA VAL A 157 -10.58 -2.18 11.42
C VAL A 157 -10.97 -0.74 11.10
N GLY A 158 -9.98 0.15 10.98
CA GLY A 158 -10.17 1.58 10.70
C GLY A 158 -9.90 1.95 9.25
N SER A 159 -9.18 1.13 8.48
CA SER A 159 -8.89 1.41 7.07
C SER A 159 -8.66 0.13 6.27
N ILE A 160 -8.78 0.23 4.94
CA ILE A 160 -8.56 -0.89 4.01
C ILE A 160 -7.47 -0.53 3.00
N ILE A 161 -6.59 -1.48 2.71
CA ILE A 161 -5.67 -1.41 1.56
C ILE A 161 -5.95 -2.58 0.62
N ILE A 162 -6.04 -2.29 -0.68
CA ILE A 162 -6.27 -3.29 -1.72
C ILE A 162 -4.96 -3.53 -2.45
N THR A 163 -4.49 -4.78 -2.52
CA THR A 163 -3.24 -5.16 -3.20
C THR A 163 -3.50 -5.88 -4.51
N LYS A 164 -2.44 -6.07 -5.29
CA LYS A 164 -2.44 -6.83 -6.55
C LYS A 164 -3.39 -6.27 -7.63
N LEU A 165 -3.50 -4.94 -7.72
CA LEU A 165 -4.32 -4.25 -8.73
C LEU A 165 -3.61 -4.03 -10.08
N ASP A 166 -2.38 -4.52 -10.19
CA ASP A 166 -1.60 -4.68 -11.42
C ASP A 166 -2.01 -5.91 -12.26
N GLY A 167 -2.69 -6.88 -11.65
CA GLY A 167 -3.21 -8.04 -12.35
C GLY A 167 -4.53 -7.78 -13.10
N HIS A 168 -5.10 -8.84 -13.67
CA HIS A 168 -6.41 -8.82 -14.33
C HIS A 168 -7.60 -8.70 -13.35
N ALA A 169 -7.32 -8.53 -12.06
CA ALA A 169 -8.34 -8.46 -11.02
C ALA A 169 -9.08 -7.13 -11.09
N LYS A 170 -10.40 -7.19 -11.29
CA LYS A 170 -11.25 -6.00 -11.34
C LYS A 170 -11.46 -5.33 -9.97
N GLY A 171 -10.97 -5.92 -8.86
CA GLY A 171 -11.07 -5.32 -7.53
C GLY A 171 -12.48 -5.31 -6.93
N GLY A 172 -13.43 -6.05 -7.48
CA GLY A 172 -14.83 -6.06 -7.02
C GLY A 172 -15.02 -6.43 -5.54
N GLY A 173 -14.10 -7.21 -4.96
CA GLY A 173 -14.10 -7.53 -3.52
C GLY A 173 -13.92 -6.31 -2.62
N ALA A 174 -13.31 -5.22 -3.12
CA ALA A 174 -13.13 -3.99 -2.35
C ALA A 174 -14.45 -3.36 -1.93
N LEU A 175 -15.46 -3.41 -2.82
CA LEU A 175 -16.81 -2.94 -2.52
C LEU A 175 -17.42 -3.72 -1.36
N SER A 176 -17.26 -5.05 -1.38
CA SER A 176 -17.73 -5.93 -0.31
C SER A 176 -17.00 -5.68 1.01
N ALA A 177 -15.69 -5.44 0.98
CA ALA A 177 -14.92 -5.15 2.18
C ALA A 177 -15.33 -3.82 2.83
N VAL A 178 -15.49 -2.75 2.03
CA VAL A 178 -15.97 -1.45 2.53
C VAL A 178 -17.38 -1.58 3.08
N ALA A 179 -18.28 -2.27 2.38
CA ALA A 179 -19.65 -2.49 2.84
C ALA A 179 -19.70 -3.27 4.17
N ALA A 180 -18.84 -4.28 4.35
CA ALA A 180 -18.80 -5.11 5.55
C ALA A 180 -18.13 -4.42 6.74
N THR A 181 -17.07 -3.64 6.51
CA THR A 181 -16.28 -3.02 7.59
C THR A 181 -16.71 -1.61 7.93
N GLN A 182 -17.40 -0.92 7.00
CA GLN A 182 -17.67 0.51 7.04
C GLN A 182 -16.40 1.37 7.16
N SER A 183 -15.26 0.83 6.69
CA SER A 183 -13.95 1.48 6.79
C SER A 183 -13.49 1.96 5.41
N PRO A 184 -12.90 3.17 5.32
CA PRO A 184 -12.49 3.73 4.04
C PRO A 184 -11.27 3.00 3.48
N CYS A 185 -11.23 2.87 2.15
CA CYS A 185 -10.01 2.46 1.47
C CYS A 185 -9.05 3.65 1.37
N ILE A 186 -7.79 3.44 1.75
CA ILE A 186 -6.79 4.51 1.85
C ILE A 186 -5.68 4.42 0.81
N PHE A 187 -5.32 3.20 0.39
CA PHE A 187 -4.28 2.96 -0.60
C PHE A 187 -4.60 1.75 -1.47
N ILE A 188 -3.97 1.73 -2.65
CA ILE A 188 -3.95 0.62 -3.58
C ILE A 188 -2.50 0.22 -3.91
N GLY A 189 -2.23 -1.08 -3.92
CA GLY A 189 -0.96 -1.65 -4.37
C GLY A 189 -1.05 -2.03 -5.83
N THR A 190 -0.21 -1.42 -6.66
CA THR A 190 -0.23 -1.48 -8.14
C THR A 190 0.99 -2.17 -8.74
N GLY A 191 1.65 -3.04 -7.96
CA GLY A 191 2.82 -3.79 -8.40
C GLY A 191 3.63 -4.35 -7.23
N GLU A 192 4.84 -4.82 -7.50
CA GLU A 192 5.74 -5.44 -6.52
C GLU A 192 6.85 -4.50 -6.04
N HIS A 193 7.16 -3.43 -6.78
CA HIS A 193 8.19 -2.48 -6.37
C HIS A 193 7.73 -1.65 -5.18
N ILE A 194 8.69 -1.15 -4.40
CA ILE A 194 8.41 -0.42 -3.16
C ILE A 194 7.63 0.88 -3.37
N GLU A 195 7.71 1.45 -4.58
CA GLU A 195 7.02 2.68 -4.95
C GLU A 195 5.60 2.41 -5.48
N ASP A 196 5.24 1.15 -5.73
CA ASP A 196 3.94 0.76 -6.29
C ASP A 196 2.86 0.71 -5.19
N LEU A 197 2.66 1.86 -4.52
CA LEU A 197 1.60 2.11 -3.55
C LEU A 197 1.03 3.50 -3.79
N GLU A 198 -0.21 3.57 -4.24
CA GLU A 198 -0.86 4.81 -4.63
C GLU A 198 -2.04 5.12 -3.70
N PRO A 199 -2.30 6.41 -3.37
CA PRO A 199 -3.48 6.79 -2.61
C PRO A 199 -4.76 6.33 -3.31
N PHE A 200 -5.71 5.77 -2.56
CA PHE A 200 -6.99 5.34 -3.14
C PHE A 200 -7.84 6.56 -3.52
N LYS A 201 -8.28 6.59 -4.78
CA LYS A 201 -9.26 7.55 -5.29
C LYS A 201 -10.47 6.80 -5.85
N THR A 202 -11.64 7.10 -5.31
CA THR A 202 -12.91 6.44 -5.67
C THR A 202 -13.23 6.52 -7.16
N LYS A 203 -13.14 7.71 -7.77
CA LYS A 203 -13.51 7.91 -9.18
C LYS A 203 -12.62 7.12 -10.16
N PRO A 204 -11.27 7.25 -10.11
CA PRO A 204 -10.35 6.40 -10.88
C PRO A 204 -10.63 4.91 -10.75
N PHE A 205 -10.83 4.44 -9.51
CA PHE A 205 -11.06 3.04 -9.25
C PHE A 205 -12.36 2.52 -9.89
N ILE A 206 -13.45 3.29 -9.79
CA ILE A 206 -14.72 2.94 -10.43
C ILE A 206 -14.60 3.00 -11.97
N SER A 207 -13.89 3.99 -12.52
CA SER A 207 -13.64 4.09 -13.96
C SER A 207 -12.89 2.86 -14.49
N LYS A 208 -11.82 2.43 -13.78
CA LYS A 208 -11.08 1.20 -14.09
C LYS A 208 -11.95 -0.05 -13.96
N LEU A 209 -12.78 -0.14 -12.92
CA LEU A 209 -13.73 -1.24 -12.71
C LEU A 209 -14.75 -1.36 -13.87
N LEU A 210 -15.21 -0.22 -14.39
CA LEU A 210 -16.15 -0.13 -15.52
C LEU A 210 -15.47 -0.25 -16.89
N GLY A 211 -14.14 -0.33 -16.96
CA GLY A 211 -13.38 -0.44 -18.20
C GLY A 211 -13.25 0.88 -18.97
N MET A 212 -13.47 2.01 -18.31
CA MET A 212 -13.44 3.35 -18.93
C MET A 212 -12.05 4.01 -18.93
N GLY A 213 -11.00 3.31 -18.47
CA GLY A 213 -9.62 3.84 -18.34
C GLY A 213 -9.45 4.79 -17.15
N ASP A 214 -8.22 5.25 -16.87
CA ASP A 214 -7.92 6.12 -15.72
C ASP A 214 -7.22 7.41 -16.17
N LEU A 215 -8.02 8.36 -16.65
CA LEU A 215 -7.55 9.66 -17.12
C LEU A 215 -7.12 10.58 -15.95
N GLU A 216 -7.78 10.50 -14.79
CA GLU A 216 -7.44 11.34 -13.62
C GLU A 216 -6.11 10.90 -13.00
N GLY A 217 -5.87 9.59 -12.82
CA GLY A 217 -4.60 9.08 -12.30
C GLY A 217 -3.41 9.38 -13.21
N LEU A 218 -3.62 9.39 -14.53
CA LEU A 218 -2.61 9.84 -15.50
C LEU A 218 -2.23 11.32 -15.26
N ILE A 219 -3.24 12.18 -15.07
CA ILE A 219 -3.04 13.62 -14.80
C ILE A 219 -2.29 13.81 -13.47
N ASP A 220 -2.62 13.06 -12.41
CA ASP A 220 -1.91 13.14 -11.13
C ASP A 220 -0.43 12.74 -11.25
N LYS A 221 -0.13 11.68 -11.99
CA LYS A 221 1.25 11.20 -12.19
C LYS A 221 2.06 12.19 -13.04
N VAL A 222 1.42 12.84 -14.01
CA VAL A 222 1.99 13.96 -14.78
C VAL A 222 2.27 15.18 -13.89
N ASN A 223 1.37 15.48 -12.96
CA ASN A 223 1.53 16.60 -12.01
C ASN A 223 2.60 16.32 -10.93
N GLU A 224 2.69 15.10 -10.39
CA GLU A 224 3.74 14.70 -9.43
C GLU A 224 5.14 14.80 -10.02
N LEU A 225 5.26 14.73 -11.35
CA LEU A 225 6.52 14.83 -12.06
C LEU A 225 6.99 16.28 -12.28
N ASN A 226 6.23 17.31 -11.85
CA ASN A 226 6.54 18.72 -12.12
C ASN A 226 6.96 18.93 -13.58
N LEU A 227 6.12 18.48 -14.53
CA LEU A 227 6.35 18.70 -15.97
C LEU A 227 6.11 20.17 -16.38
N ASP A 228 6.41 21.12 -15.50
CA ASP A 228 6.39 22.57 -15.77
C ASP A 228 7.55 23.00 -16.69
N ASP A 229 8.54 22.14 -16.93
CA ASP A 229 9.69 22.44 -17.80
C ASP A 229 9.44 22.17 -19.29
N ASN A 230 8.29 22.58 -19.84
CA ASN A 230 8.01 22.45 -21.28
C ASN A 230 7.79 23.77 -22.03
N GLU A 231 7.84 24.94 -21.37
CA GLU A 231 7.88 26.22 -22.10
C GLU A 231 9.17 26.35 -22.92
N GLU A 232 10.30 25.97 -22.33
CA GLU A 232 11.61 26.04 -22.98
C GLU A 232 11.73 25.06 -24.16
N LEU A 233 11.05 23.92 -24.06
CA LEU A 233 11.02 22.88 -25.08
C LEU A 233 10.08 23.26 -26.24
N LEU A 234 8.93 23.88 -25.94
CA LEU A 234 8.04 24.47 -26.94
C LEU A 234 8.72 25.62 -27.70
N GLU A 235 9.50 26.46 -27.01
CA GLU A 235 10.34 27.51 -27.62
C GLU A 235 11.43 26.91 -28.52
N LYS A 236 12.15 25.88 -28.07
CA LYS A 236 13.20 25.20 -28.86
C LYS A 236 12.65 24.51 -30.10
N ILE A 237 11.46 23.90 -30.03
CA ILE A 237 10.76 23.31 -31.18
C ILE A 237 10.29 24.42 -32.14
N LYS A 238 9.68 25.51 -31.64
CA LYS A 238 9.27 26.67 -32.46
C LYS A 238 10.44 27.31 -33.20
N HIS A 239 11.63 27.34 -32.59
CA HIS A 239 12.85 27.89 -33.19
C HIS A 239 13.71 26.87 -33.94
N GLY A 240 13.25 25.62 -34.12
CA GLY A 240 13.95 24.59 -34.89
C GLY A 240 15.27 24.10 -34.27
N LYS A 241 15.49 24.36 -32.98
CA LYS A 241 16.67 23.92 -32.23
C LYS A 241 16.35 22.66 -31.43
N PHE A 242 16.01 21.59 -32.13
CA PHE A 242 15.85 20.27 -31.52
C PHE A 242 17.13 19.47 -31.71
N THR A 243 17.88 19.22 -30.62
CA THR A 243 19.14 18.48 -30.68
C THR A 243 18.96 17.02 -30.28
N LEU A 244 19.91 16.16 -30.68
CA LEU A 244 19.95 14.75 -30.24
C LEU A 244 20.07 14.62 -28.72
N ARG A 245 20.65 15.62 -28.05
CA ARG A 245 20.74 15.66 -26.59
C ARG A 245 19.38 15.91 -25.96
N ASP A 246 18.58 16.81 -26.53
CA ASP A 246 17.20 17.04 -26.07
C ASP A 246 16.36 15.75 -26.26
N MET A 247 16.53 15.06 -27.40
CA MET A 247 15.87 13.77 -27.63
C MET A 247 16.29 12.72 -26.59
N TYR A 248 17.57 12.65 -26.23
CA TYR A 248 18.08 11.74 -25.21
C TYR A 248 17.53 12.04 -23.81
N GLU A 249 17.48 13.31 -23.42
CA GLU A 249 16.92 13.76 -22.14
C GLU A 249 15.42 13.43 -22.05
N GLN A 250 14.68 13.57 -23.16
CA GLN A 250 13.28 13.15 -23.23
C GLN A 250 13.11 11.63 -23.13
N PHE A 251 13.96 10.84 -23.81
CA PHE A 251 13.95 9.38 -23.64
C PHE A 251 14.27 8.95 -22.21
N GLN A 252 15.21 9.63 -21.53
CA GLN A 252 15.48 9.37 -20.12
C GLN A 252 14.29 9.73 -19.22
N ASN A 253 13.59 10.83 -19.49
CA ASN A 253 12.41 11.22 -18.72
C ASN A 253 11.26 10.23 -18.92
N ILE A 254 11.04 9.76 -20.15
CA ILE A 254 10.06 8.70 -20.44
C ILE A 254 10.45 7.38 -19.74
N MET A 255 11.74 7.03 -19.71
CA MET A 255 12.21 5.85 -18.96
C MET A 255 12.09 6.00 -17.44
N LYS A 256 12.15 7.22 -16.91
CA LYS A 256 11.88 7.52 -15.48
C LYS A 256 10.39 7.42 -15.11
N MET A 257 9.48 7.43 -16.09
CA MET A 257 8.03 7.30 -15.86
C MET A 257 7.58 5.87 -15.51
N GLY A 258 8.51 4.90 -15.44
CA GLY A 258 8.24 3.48 -15.16
C GLY A 258 8.06 2.66 -16.44
N PRO A 259 7.70 1.36 -16.34
CA PRO A 259 7.49 0.52 -17.51
C PRO A 259 6.40 1.11 -18.40
N PHE A 260 6.72 1.38 -19.66
CA PHE A 260 5.82 1.98 -20.67
C PHE A 260 4.46 1.26 -20.77
N SER A 261 4.44 -0.03 -20.45
CA SER A 261 3.24 -0.87 -20.37
C SER A 261 2.21 -0.39 -19.35
N GLN A 262 2.63 0.18 -18.21
CA GLN A 262 1.72 0.68 -17.18
C GLN A 262 1.00 1.96 -17.62
N ILE A 263 1.70 2.88 -18.31
CA ILE A 263 1.12 4.12 -18.84
C ILE A 263 0.10 3.80 -19.93
N LEU A 264 0.43 2.86 -20.84
CA LEU A 264 -0.49 2.42 -21.89
C LEU A 264 -1.78 1.79 -21.35
N GLN A 265 -1.71 1.10 -20.21
CA GLN A 265 -2.90 0.53 -19.55
C GLN A 265 -3.85 1.59 -18.97
N MET A 266 -3.38 2.83 -18.77
CA MET A 266 -4.19 3.93 -18.24
C MET A 266 -4.97 4.69 -19.34
N ILE A 267 -4.59 4.53 -20.62
CA ILE A 267 -5.20 5.25 -21.75
C ILE A 267 -6.45 4.50 -22.26
N PRO A 268 -7.65 5.13 -22.26
CA PRO A 268 -8.87 4.50 -22.77
C PRO A 268 -8.75 4.16 -24.25
N GLY A 269 -9.10 2.93 -24.64
CA GLY A 269 -9.17 2.49 -26.04
C GLY A 269 -7.90 1.84 -26.61
N PHE A 270 -6.79 1.83 -25.86
CA PHE A 270 -5.62 1.00 -26.20
C PHE A 270 -5.78 -0.41 -25.60
N SER A 271 -6.32 -1.35 -26.37
CA SER A 271 -6.41 -2.76 -25.95
C SER A 271 -5.06 -3.49 -26.07
N GLN A 272 -4.89 -4.53 -25.25
CA GLN A 272 -3.68 -5.39 -25.14
C GLN A 272 -3.20 -6.02 -26.46
N ASP A 273 -3.96 -5.94 -27.55
CA ASP A 273 -3.64 -6.59 -28.84
C ASP A 273 -2.47 -5.95 -29.60
N PHE A 274 -2.09 -4.71 -29.28
CA PHE A 274 -0.98 -4.05 -29.99
C PHE A 274 0.41 -4.43 -29.44
N MET A 275 0.49 -5.11 -28.30
CA MET A 275 1.75 -5.54 -27.68
C MET A 275 2.07 -7.03 -27.86
N SER A 276 1.23 -7.79 -28.59
CA SER A 276 1.53 -9.15 -29.02
C SER A 276 1.83 -9.19 -30.52
N LYS A 277 2.96 -8.62 -30.92
CA LYS A 277 3.72 -9.02 -32.11
C LYS A 277 5.18 -8.59 -31.97
#